data_AF-A0A7W1A1T5-F1
#
_entry.id   AF-A0A7W1A1T5-F1
#
_cell.length_a   1.000
_cell.length_b   1.000
_cell.length_c   1.000
_cell.angle_alpha   90.00
_cell.angle_beta   90.00
_cell.angle_gamma   90.00
#
_symmetry.space_group_name_H-M   'P 1'
#
loop_
_entity.id
_entity.type
_entity.pdbx_description
1 polymer ?
#
loop_
_entity_poly.entity_id
_entity_poly.type
_entity_poly.pdbx_seq_one_letter_code
_entity_poly.pdbx_strand_id
1 'polypeptide(L)'
;MWCTMCGKSQREVKALISGPGVNVCAACVELVTDIAGKGPPPSDAPDAEYMDPCLFCGEHRKRVFGPFGAMCFACANACQGTMASQRG
;
A
#
# COMPACT_ATOMS: atom_id res chain seq x y z
N MET A 1 -2.05 16.73 3.50
CA MET A 1 -2.38 15.30 3.29
C MET A 1 -1.22 14.43 3.77
N TRP A 2 -1.52 13.26 4.34
CA TRP A 2 -0.55 12.29 4.90
C TRP A 2 -0.77 10.91 4.28
N CYS A 3 0.29 10.12 4.16
CA CYS A 3 0.23 8.73 3.74
C CYS A 3 -0.45 7.89 4.82
N THR A 4 -1.56 7.22 4.49
CA THR A 4 -2.29 6.34 5.41
C THR A 4 -1.48 5.09 5.76
N MET A 5 -0.44 4.73 4.99
CA MET A 5 0.39 3.54 5.27
C MET A 5 1.56 3.81 6.23
N CYS A 6 2.25 4.95 6.10
CA CYS A 6 3.44 5.28 6.89
C CYS A 6 3.30 6.54 7.75
N GLY A 7 2.18 7.26 7.67
CA GLY A 7 1.92 8.49 8.42
C GLY A 7 2.63 9.75 7.91
N LYS A 8 3.57 9.63 6.96
CA LYS A 8 4.35 10.77 6.46
C LYS A 8 3.51 11.79 5.70
N SER A 9 3.79 13.07 5.88
CA SER A 9 3.13 14.16 5.16
C SER A 9 3.61 14.28 3.70
N GLN A 10 2.83 14.95 2.85
CA GLN A 10 3.21 15.24 1.45
C GLN A 10 4.59 15.90 1.30
N ARG A 11 5.06 16.65 2.31
CA ARG A 11 6.39 17.30 2.29
C ARG A 11 7.54 16.33 2.56
N GLU A 12 7.26 15.21 3.22
CA GLU A 12 8.25 14.21 3.62
C GLU A 12 8.41 13.08 2.59
N VAL A 13 7.61 13.09 1.53
CA VAL A 13 7.57 12.01 0.53
C VAL A 13 7.75 12.56 -0.88
N LYS A 14 8.40 11.79 -1.74
CA LYS A 14 8.69 12.19 -3.14
C LYS A 14 7.44 12.29 -4.02
N ALA A 15 6.45 11.45 -3.76
CA ALA A 15 5.17 11.46 -4.43
C ALA A 15 4.12 10.86 -3.51
N LEU A 16 2.89 11.35 -3.62
CA LEU A 16 1.75 10.95 -2.81
C LEU A 16 0.51 10.91 -3.71
N ILE A 17 -0.09 9.73 -3.84
CA ILE A 17 -1.36 9.55 -4.56
C ILE A 17 -2.50 9.70 -3.57
N SER A 18 -3.48 10.52 -3.95
CA SER A 18 -4.78 10.58 -3.26
C SER A 18 -5.77 9.69 -3.97
N GLY A 19 -6.37 8.76 -3.25
CA GLY A 19 -7.60 8.06 -3.62
C GLY A 19 -8.80 8.57 -2.81
N PRO A 20 -10.00 8.02 -3.02
CA PRO A 20 -11.19 8.36 -2.25
C PRO A 20 -11.00 7.97 -0.77
N GLY A 21 -10.66 8.93 0.09
CA GLY A 21 -10.47 8.71 1.53
C GLY A 21 -9.14 8.05 1.95
N VAL A 22 -8.24 7.77 1.01
CA VAL A 22 -6.95 7.09 1.27
C VAL A 22 -5.81 7.79 0.54
N ASN A 23 -4.63 7.83 1.14
CA ASN A 23 -3.45 8.44 0.54
C ASN A 23 -2.25 7.50 0.67
N VAL A 24 -1.48 7.31 -0.40
CA VAL A 24 -0.29 6.42 -0.37
C VAL A 24 0.91 7.03 -1.06
N CYS A 25 2.08 6.95 -0.43
CA CYS A 25 3.31 7.51 -0.98
C CYS A 25 4.08 6.49 -1.83
N ALA A 26 4.93 6.97 -2.72
CA ALA A 26 5.76 6.12 -3.61
C ALA A 26 6.54 5.05 -2.85
N ALA A 27 7.20 5.43 -1.75
CA ALA A 27 7.99 4.50 -0.95
C ALA A 27 7.14 3.35 -0.38
N CYS A 28 5.90 3.62 0.02
CA CYS A 28 5.00 2.57 0.50
C CYS A 28 4.56 1.64 -0.64
N VAL A 29 4.33 2.17 -1.84
CA VAL A 29 3.95 1.35 -2.99
C VAL A 29 5.12 0.46 -3.44
N GLU A 30 6.33 1.00 -3.50
CA GLU A 30 7.55 0.24 -3.76
C GLU A 30 7.74 -0.87 -2.72
N LEU A 31 7.58 -0.55 -1.42
CA LEU A 31 7.71 -1.53 -0.34
C LEU A 31 6.69 -2.66 -0.46
N VAL A 32 5.42 -2.35 -0.75
CA VAL A 32 4.38 -3.37 -0.95
C VAL A 32 4.69 -4.26 -2.16
N THR A 33 5.25 -3.69 -3.21
CA THR A 33 5.61 -4.44 -4.43
C THR A 33 6.82 -5.35 -4.19
N ASP A 34 7.82 -4.87 -3.45
CA ASP A 34 9.01 -5.64 -3.06
C ASP A 34 8.65 -6.82 -2.15
N ILE A 35 7.79 -6.60 -1.15
CA ILE A 35 7.30 -7.66 -0.26
C ILE A 35 6.44 -8.66 -1.05
N ALA A 36 5.58 -8.20 -1.95
CA ALA A 36 4.76 -9.08 -2.77
C ALA A 36 5.60 -10.02 -3.67
N GLY A 37 6.77 -9.56 -4.15
CA GLY A 37 7.70 -10.39 -4.93
C GLY A 37 8.48 -11.40 -4.08
N LYS A 38 8.73 -11.10 -2.80
CA LYS A 38 9.50 -11.94 -1.87
C LYS A 38 8.63 -12.96 -1.10
N GLY A 39 7.31 -12.84 -1.19
CA GLY A 39 6.38 -13.61 -0.36
C GLY A 39 6.23 -12.97 1.03
N PRO A 40 5.25 -13.41 1.84
CA PRO A 40 5.15 -12.95 3.22
C PRO A 40 6.47 -13.23 3.95
N PRO A 41 6.92 -12.35 4.87
CA PRO A 41 8.03 -12.72 5.74
C PRO A 41 7.68 -14.04 6.44
N PRO A 42 8.64 -14.95 6.65
CA PRO A 42 8.39 -16.15 7.45
C PRO A 42 8.04 -15.68 8.86
N SER A 43 6.76 -15.70 9.20
CA SER A 43 6.25 -15.32 10.51
C SER A 43 5.45 -16.48 11.09
N ASP A 44 5.87 -16.98 12.24
CA ASP A 44 5.11 -17.83 13.16
C ASP A 44 3.93 -17.05 13.81
N ALA A 45 3.22 -16.23 13.03
CA ALA A 45 2.10 -15.43 13.52
C ALA A 45 0.81 -16.27 13.51
N PRO A 46 0.08 -16.39 14.63
CA PRO A 46 -1.16 -17.15 14.69
C PRO A 46 -2.24 -16.47 13.85
N ASP A 47 -2.79 -17.28 12.95
CA ASP A 47 -4.10 -17.16 12.32
C ASP A 47 -4.37 -15.98 11.39
N ALA A 48 -4.22 -16.30 10.10
CA ALA A 48 -4.61 -15.56 8.91
C ALA A 48 -6.13 -15.32 8.73
N GLU A 49 -6.91 -15.21 9.81
CA GLU A 49 -8.38 -15.09 9.75
C GLU A 49 -8.90 -13.65 9.75
N TYR A 50 -8.08 -12.63 10.05
CA TYR A 50 -8.49 -11.23 9.95
C TYR A 50 -7.72 -10.48 8.84
N MET A 51 -8.02 -10.83 7.59
CA MET A 51 -7.53 -10.08 6.42
C MET A 51 -8.35 -8.79 6.21
N ASP A 52 -8.01 -7.72 6.94
CA ASP A 52 -8.61 -6.38 6.80
C ASP A 52 -8.71 -5.90 5.34
N PRO A 53 -9.92 -5.53 4.81
CA PRO A 53 -10.20 -5.17 3.40
C PRO A 53 -9.15 -4.25 2.80
N CYS A 54 -8.84 -4.40 1.50
CA CYS A 54 -7.91 -3.47 0.86
C CYS A 54 -8.45 -2.06 0.97
N LEU A 55 -7.69 -1.14 1.57
CA LEU A 55 -8.15 0.25 1.77
C LEU A 55 -8.40 1.02 0.47
N PHE A 56 -7.96 0.49 -0.67
CA PHE A 56 -8.15 1.08 -1.98
C PHE A 56 -9.33 0.50 -2.77
N CYS A 57 -9.54 -0.82 -2.72
CA CYS A 57 -10.57 -1.49 -3.53
C CYS A 57 -11.64 -2.24 -2.73
N GLY A 58 -11.53 -2.31 -1.40
CA GLY A 58 -12.47 -3.01 -0.52
C GLY A 58 -12.41 -4.54 -0.55
N GLU A 59 -11.56 -5.14 -1.40
CA GLU A 59 -11.62 -6.58 -1.70
C GLU A 59 -10.75 -7.46 -0.77
N HIS A 60 -11.21 -8.68 -0.48
CA HIS A 60 -10.59 -9.65 0.45
C HIS A 60 -9.50 -10.59 -0.18
N ARG A 61 -8.44 -10.08 -0.85
CA ARG A 61 -7.31 -10.90 -1.40
C ARG A 61 -5.93 -10.69 -0.73
N LYS A 62 -4.91 -11.50 -1.06
CA LYS A 62 -3.51 -11.44 -0.52
C LYS A 62 -2.97 -10.00 -0.45
N ARG A 63 -2.49 -9.58 0.71
CA ARG A 63 -2.15 -8.17 1.04
C ARG A 63 -0.88 -8.04 1.86
N VAL A 64 -0.26 -6.86 1.77
CA VAL A 64 0.83 -6.44 2.66
C VAL A 64 0.24 -5.55 3.75
N PHE A 65 0.51 -5.91 5.01
CA PHE A 65 0.06 -5.21 6.20
C PHE A 65 1.04 -4.10 6.57
N GLY A 66 0.54 -2.87 6.70
CA GLY A 66 1.22 -1.77 7.39
C GLY A 66 0.61 -1.52 8.77
N PRO A 67 1.26 -0.71 9.61
CA PRO A 67 0.76 -0.39 10.96
C PRO A 67 -0.60 0.31 11.00
N PHE A 68 -1.08 0.83 9.86
CA PHE A 68 -2.30 1.62 9.74
C PHE A 68 -3.23 1.15 8.60
N GLY A 69 -2.97 0.00 7.97
CA GLY A 69 -3.81 -0.48 6.87
C GLY A 69 -3.21 -1.54 5.95
N ALA A 70 -4.02 -2.04 5.01
CA ALA A 70 -3.64 -3.06 4.04
C ALA A 70 -3.85 -2.62 2.59
N MET A 71 -2.88 -2.92 1.72
CA MET A 71 -2.94 -2.62 0.28
C MET A 71 -2.71 -3.90 -0.53
N CYS A 72 -3.57 -4.16 -1.52
CA CYS A 72 -3.44 -5.32 -2.39
C CYS A 72 -2.46 -5.06 -3.52
N PHE A 73 -1.90 -6.14 -4.09
CA PHE A 73 -0.90 -6.05 -5.15
C PHE A 73 -1.42 -5.33 -6.41
N ALA A 74 -2.67 -5.58 -6.79
CA ALA A 74 -3.28 -4.90 -7.93
C ALA A 74 -3.35 -3.38 -7.73
N CYS A 75 -3.78 -2.94 -6.54
CA CYS A 75 -3.83 -1.50 -6.20
C CYS A 75 -2.43 -0.89 -6.09
N ALA A 76 -1.44 -1.64 -5.59
CA ALA A 76 -0.05 -1.19 -5.57
C ALA A 76 0.47 -0.92 -7.00
N ASN A 77 0.27 -1.86 -7.93
CA ASN A 77 0.67 -1.68 -9.33
C ASN A 77 -0.10 -0.55 -10.02
N ALA A 78 -1.40 -0.42 -9.76
CA ALA A 78 -2.20 0.70 -10.28
C ALA A 78 -1.69 2.05 -9.78
N CYS A 79 -1.30 2.12 -8.50
CA CYS A 79 -0.67 3.31 -7.94
C CYS A 79 0.66 3.60 -8.63
N GLN A 80 1.54 2.62 -8.83
CA GLN A 80 2.79 2.82 -9.58
C GLN A 80 2.58 3.38 -10.99
N GLY A 81 1.63 2.81 -11.75
CA GLY A 81 1.28 3.32 -13.08
C GLY A 81 0.80 4.77 -13.04
N THR A 82 0.01 5.11 -12.02
CA THR A 82 -0.50 6.48 -11.81
C THR A 82 0.60 7.46 -11.38
N MET A 83 1.59 7.01 -10.61
CA MET A 83 2.77 7.83 -10.27
C MET A 83 3.66 8.08 -11.48
N ALA A 84 3.78 7.10 -12.38
CA ALA A 84 4.54 7.23 -13.62
C ALA A 84 3.89 8.25 -14.57
N SER A 85 2.56 8.27 -14.68
CA SER A 85 1.83 9.22 -15.54
C SER A 85 1.78 10.66 -15.03
N GLN A 86 2.07 10.93 -13.76
CA GLN A 86 2.09 12.30 -13.19
C GLN A 86 3.44 13.02 -13.36
N ARG A 87 4.42 12.39 -14.03
CA ARG A 87 5.72 12.99 -14.38
C ARG A 87 5.77 13.55 -15.82
N GLY A 88 4.62 13.68 -16.47
CA GLY A 88 4.45 14.31 -17.80
C GLY A 88 4.19 15.79 -17.69
#